data_AF-A0A090VPU7-F1
#
_entry.id   AF-A0A090VPU7-F1
#
_cell.length_a   1.000
_cell.length_b   1.000
_cell.length_c   1.000
_cell.angle_alpha   90.00
_cell.angle_beta   90.00
_cell.angle_gamma   90.00
#
_symmetry.space_group_name_H-M   'P 1'
#
loop_
_entity.id
_entity.type
_entity.pdbx_description
1 polymer ?
#
loop_
_entity_poly.entity_id
_entity_poly.type
_entity_poly.pdbx_seq_one_letter_code
_entity_poly.pdbx_strand_id
1 'polypeptide(L)'
;MAFFNASVSTLQANANILSAKISNKDRKTVLDGLGKAGSNYRETIYNKGFSGEKETLSLDDVSSFIEVTKSYLEHSIDANKRSDNMYHAYNLMTVENDEEVSISYLPEMLEGQVAVLSSGYLSPTQALQLLDGLKHSALFREDQYSYILYPNKELPRFDKKNTMPSEKVAQSKLLKKLVANGNKQVIEQDIKGNYHFNSNFNNAKSLSEALNNLDEAYETLVIDEKENLLQIFEDIFDHKSFTGRSGTFFGYEGLGSIYWHMVSKLLLAVQENCWLAINTNETPEVIGKLLDHYYEINAGIGVHKSPELYGAFPTDPYSHTPATKGAQQPGMTGQVKEDILSRFGELGVFVNNGKLCFKPSLLQTKEFLQTASTFSFTNLNKEKQTIALQENSLCFTYCQVPVVYTLSNNEKIEVVFNNNKHMEFNEMHLNVEVSKSIFERKGDVNHIIVSIKK
;
A
#
# COMPACT_ATOMS: atom_id res chain seq x y z
N MET A 1 -10.76 -18.41 -26.75
CA MET A 1 -9.53 -19.17 -26.41
C MET A 1 -8.21 -18.50 -26.81
N ALA A 2 -8.12 -17.79 -27.93
CA ALA A 2 -6.85 -17.25 -28.45
C ALA A 2 -6.00 -16.43 -27.46
N PHE A 3 -6.60 -15.54 -26.66
CA PHE A 3 -5.87 -14.74 -25.67
C PHE A 3 -5.21 -15.59 -24.58
N PHE A 4 -5.99 -16.52 -24.01
CA PHE A 4 -5.50 -17.43 -22.98
C PHE A 4 -4.34 -18.28 -23.53
N ASN A 5 -4.54 -18.96 -24.65
CA ASN A 5 -3.51 -19.83 -25.26
C ASN A 5 -2.24 -19.07 -25.60
N ALA A 6 -2.34 -17.86 -26.18
CA ALA A 6 -1.18 -17.04 -26.49
C ALA A 6 -0.43 -16.57 -25.24
N SER A 7 -1.15 -16.22 -24.17
CA SER A 7 -0.54 -15.82 -22.89
C SER A 7 0.19 -16.98 -22.23
N VAL A 8 -0.46 -18.14 -22.14
CA VAL A 8 0.12 -19.38 -21.59
C VAL A 8 1.35 -19.78 -22.39
N SER A 9 1.25 -19.81 -23.72
CA SER A 9 2.35 -20.19 -24.60
C SER A 9 3.54 -19.24 -24.45
N THR A 10 3.30 -17.93 -24.32
CA THR A 10 4.35 -16.94 -24.10
C THR A 10 5.10 -17.21 -22.80
N LEU A 11 4.37 -17.44 -21.69
CA LEU A 11 4.99 -17.66 -20.38
C LEU A 11 5.76 -18.99 -20.33
N GLN A 12 5.17 -20.07 -20.84
CA GLN A 12 5.78 -21.40 -20.84
C GLN A 12 7.00 -21.49 -21.75
N ALA A 13 6.93 -20.92 -22.97
CA ALA A 13 8.04 -20.95 -23.91
C ALA A 13 9.28 -20.19 -23.41
N ASN A 14 9.09 -19.22 -22.51
CA ASN A 14 10.17 -18.43 -21.92
C ASN A 14 10.47 -18.81 -20.47
N ALA A 15 9.88 -19.87 -19.90
CA ALA A 15 10.01 -20.20 -18.48
C ALA A 15 11.47 -20.45 -18.03
N ASN A 16 12.36 -20.81 -18.95
CA ASN A 16 13.79 -20.99 -18.67
C ASN A 16 14.49 -19.72 -18.16
N ILE A 17 13.98 -18.52 -18.47
CA ILE A 17 14.57 -17.25 -18.02
C ILE A 17 14.45 -17.05 -16.50
N LEU A 18 13.55 -17.79 -15.84
CA LEU A 18 13.33 -17.72 -14.39
C LEU A 18 14.48 -18.34 -13.57
N SER A 19 15.40 -19.07 -14.22
CA SER A 19 16.56 -19.67 -13.56
C SER A 19 17.67 -18.65 -13.22
N ALA A 20 17.56 -17.41 -13.73
CA ALA A 20 18.54 -16.35 -13.54
C ALA A 20 17.88 -14.96 -13.54
N LYS A 21 18.68 -13.89 -13.47
CA LYS A 21 18.18 -12.53 -13.66
C LYS A 21 17.68 -12.35 -15.10
N ILE A 22 16.42 -11.93 -15.25
CA ILE A 22 15.81 -11.64 -16.55
C ILE A 22 16.48 -10.43 -17.20
N SER A 23 16.98 -10.59 -18.43
CA SER A 23 17.62 -9.51 -19.20
C SER A 23 16.60 -8.51 -19.76
N ASN A 24 17.05 -7.34 -20.21
CA ASN A 24 16.17 -6.35 -20.85
C ASN A 24 15.50 -6.89 -22.12
N LYS A 25 16.21 -7.76 -22.85
CA LYS A 25 15.71 -8.41 -24.06
C LYS A 25 14.65 -9.47 -23.77
N ASP A 26 14.89 -10.32 -22.77
CA ASP A 26 13.90 -11.32 -22.33
C ASP A 26 12.64 -10.64 -21.81
N ARG A 27 12.80 -9.57 -21.02
CA ARG A 27 11.69 -8.74 -20.52
C ARG A 27 10.84 -8.20 -21.66
N LYS A 28 11.47 -7.65 -22.71
CA LYS A 28 10.78 -7.15 -23.90
C LYS A 28 10.07 -8.27 -24.66
N THR A 29 10.68 -9.44 -24.76
CA THR A 29 10.10 -10.61 -25.44
C THR A 29 8.81 -11.06 -24.74
N VAL A 30 8.83 -11.21 -23.40
CA VAL A 30 7.63 -11.57 -22.63
C VAL A 30 6.58 -10.46 -22.69
N LEU A 31 6.97 -9.19 -22.51
CA LEU A 31 6.07 -8.05 -22.59
C LEU A 31 5.34 -7.97 -23.93
N ASP A 32 6.06 -8.11 -25.04
CA ASP A 32 5.48 -8.07 -26.38
C ASP A 32 4.51 -9.24 -26.61
N GLY A 33 4.87 -10.44 -26.17
CA GLY A 33 4.01 -11.63 -26.32
C GLY A 33 2.67 -11.45 -25.59
N LEU A 34 2.72 -11.03 -24.33
CA LEU A 34 1.51 -10.76 -23.52
C LEU A 34 0.72 -9.55 -24.04
N GLY A 35 1.42 -8.45 -24.36
CA GLY A 35 0.84 -7.21 -24.84
C GLY A 35 0.12 -7.39 -26.17
N LYS A 36 0.72 -8.10 -27.14
CA LYS A 36 0.08 -8.43 -28.43
C LYS A 36 -1.13 -9.33 -28.25
N ALA A 37 -1.04 -10.35 -27.38
CA ALA A 37 -2.17 -11.24 -27.09
C ALA A 37 -3.38 -10.47 -26.53
N GLY A 38 -3.15 -9.57 -25.57
CA GLY A 38 -4.20 -8.70 -25.02
C GLY A 38 -4.73 -7.67 -26.04
N SER A 39 -3.88 -7.20 -26.95
CA SER A 39 -4.26 -6.26 -28.03
C SER A 39 -5.22 -6.90 -29.02
N ASN A 40 -4.85 -8.06 -29.54
CA ASN A 40 -5.69 -8.81 -30.47
C ASN A 40 -7.05 -9.14 -29.86
N TYR A 41 -7.08 -9.48 -28.56
CA TYR A 41 -8.32 -9.73 -27.84
C TYR A 41 -9.23 -8.50 -27.79
N ARG A 42 -8.74 -7.39 -27.24
CA ARG A 42 -9.57 -6.18 -27.07
C ARG A 42 -10.02 -5.59 -28.41
N GLU A 43 -9.14 -5.56 -29.41
CA GLU A 43 -9.48 -5.07 -30.75
C GLU A 43 -10.55 -5.93 -31.43
N THR A 44 -10.50 -7.25 -31.24
CA THR A 44 -11.55 -8.15 -31.73
C THR A 44 -12.89 -7.81 -31.09
N ILE A 45 -12.93 -7.62 -29.76
CA ILE A 45 -14.15 -7.28 -29.04
C ILE A 45 -14.66 -5.88 -29.41
N TYR A 46 -13.78 -4.89 -29.56
CA TYR A 46 -14.18 -3.54 -29.96
C TYR A 46 -14.79 -3.51 -31.36
N ASN A 47 -14.24 -4.27 -32.30
CA ASN A 47 -14.69 -4.24 -33.69
C ASN A 47 -15.88 -5.18 -33.96
N LYS A 48 -15.99 -6.29 -33.23
CA LYS A 48 -16.93 -7.37 -33.56
C LYS A 48 -17.87 -7.76 -32.42
N GLY A 49 -17.65 -7.25 -31.20
CA GLY A 49 -18.37 -7.69 -30.01
C GLY A 49 -18.06 -9.15 -29.62
N PHE A 50 -18.79 -9.66 -28.65
CA PHE A 50 -18.76 -11.09 -28.29
C PHE A 50 -19.66 -11.89 -29.22
N SER A 51 -19.17 -13.00 -29.77
CA SER A 51 -19.98 -13.92 -30.59
C SER A 51 -21.04 -14.68 -29.77
N GLY A 52 -20.85 -14.81 -28.45
CA GLY A 52 -21.67 -15.63 -27.57
C GLY A 52 -21.29 -17.12 -27.57
N GLU A 53 -20.48 -17.55 -28.52
CA GLU A 53 -19.91 -18.91 -28.57
C GLU A 53 -18.92 -19.11 -27.42
N LYS A 54 -18.95 -20.31 -26.83
CA LYS A 54 -18.08 -20.70 -25.71
C LYS A 54 -17.36 -21.98 -26.08
N GLU A 55 -16.13 -22.08 -25.60
CA GLU A 55 -15.29 -23.27 -25.75
C GLU A 55 -15.01 -23.87 -24.37
N THR A 56 -14.85 -25.19 -24.32
CA THR A 56 -14.44 -25.90 -23.11
C THR A 56 -12.95 -25.70 -22.89
N LEU A 57 -12.56 -25.36 -21.66
CA LEU A 57 -11.19 -25.26 -21.21
C LEU A 57 -10.97 -26.32 -20.11
N SER A 58 -9.85 -27.04 -20.16
CA SER A 58 -9.55 -28.04 -19.13
C SER A 58 -9.08 -27.39 -17.84
N LEU A 59 -9.31 -28.05 -16.70
CA LEU A 59 -8.78 -27.58 -15.42
C LEU A 59 -7.24 -27.68 -15.38
N ASP A 60 -6.66 -28.64 -16.10
CA ASP A 60 -5.20 -28.82 -16.18
C ASP A 60 -4.53 -27.63 -16.90
N ASP A 61 -5.17 -27.09 -17.95
CA ASP A 61 -4.69 -25.88 -18.63
C ASP A 61 -4.71 -24.67 -17.69
N VAL A 62 -5.79 -24.52 -16.91
CA VAL A 62 -5.92 -23.44 -15.93
C VAL A 62 -4.88 -23.59 -14.81
N SER A 63 -4.68 -24.80 -14.28
CA SER A 63 -3.66 -25.08 -13.26
C SER A 63 -2.27 -24.75 -13.78
N SER A 64 -1.92 -25.22 -14.97
CA SER A 64 -0.62 -24.97 -15.61
C SER A 64 -0.37 -23.48 -15.83
N PHE A 65 -1.41 -22.71 -16.20
CA PHE A 65 -1.32 -21.26 -16.32
C PHE A 65 -1.06 -20.57 -14.98
N ILE A 66 -1.76 -20.99 -13.92
CA ILE A 66 -1.59 -20.44 -12.58
C ILE A 66 -0.18 -20.73 -12.06
N GLU A 67 0.32 -21.96 -12.23
CA GLU A 67 1.65 -22.39 -11.78
C GLU A 67 2.77 -21.59 -12.45
N VAL A 68 2.74 -21.46 -13.79
CA VAL A 68 3.77 -20.68 -14.49
C VAL A 68 3.67 -19.21 -14.10
N THR A 69 2.46 -18.63 -14.02
CA THR A 69 2.28 -17.22 -13.61
C THR A 69 2.80 -16.98 -12.20
N LYS A 70 2.52 -17.88 -11.26
CA LYS A 70 3.04 -17.82 -9.90
C LYS A 70 4.57 -17.82 -9.89
N SER A 71 5.20 -18.68 -10.68
CA SER A 71 6.67 -18.71 -10.79
C SER A 71 7.27 -17.39 -11.28
N TYR A 72 6.63 -16.73 -12.25
CA TYR A 72 7.04 -15.39 -12.70
C TYR A 72 6.85 -14.31 -11.62
N LEU A 73 5.74 -14.39 -10.86
CA LEU A 73 5.45 -13.44 -9.78
C LEU A 73 6.45 -13.58 -8.63
N GLU A 74 6.74 -14.81 -8.20
CA GLU A 74 7.69 -15.09 -7.11
C GLU A 74 9.11 -14.62 -7.50
N HIS A 75 9.57 -14.98 -8.70
CA HIS A 75 10.84 -14.49 -9.24
C HIS A 75 10.90 -12.96 -9.29
N SER A 76 9.81 -12.33 -9.71
CA SER A 76 9.72 -10.86 -9.77
C SER A 76 9.73 -10.23 -8.37
N ILE A 77 9.08 -10.83 -7.37
CA ILE A 77 9.12 -10.35 -5.98
C ILE A 77 10.54 -10.43 -5.44
N ASP A 78 11.22 -11.56 -5.61
CA ASP A 78 12.61 -11.75 -5.18
C ASP A 78 13.54 -10.70 -5.81
N ALA A 79 13.39 -10.44 -7.10
CA ALA A 79 14.16 -9.43 -7.82
C ALA A 79 13.85 -7.98 -7.42
N ASN A 80 12.82 -7.74 -6.60
CA ASN A 80 12.43 -6.42 -6.10
C ASN A 80 12.78 -6.19 -4.62
N LYS A 81 13.47 -7.12 -3.97
CA LYS A 81 14.02 -6.89 -2.63
C LYS A 81 15.19 -5.91 -2.70
N ARG A 82 15.14 -4.87 -1.85
CA ARG A 82 16.20 -3.86 -1.67
C ARG A 82 17.27 -4.35 -0.70
N SER A 83 18.41 -3.67 -0.70
CA SER A 83 19.52 -3.94 0.23
C SER A 83 19.19 -3.65 1.69
N ASP A 84 18.19 -2.81 1.95
CA ASP A 84 17.68 -2.46 3.29
C ASP A 84 16.54 -3.38 3.78
N ASN A 85 16.34 -4.53 3.11
CA ASN A 85 15.28 -5.52 3.34
C ASN A 85 13.85 -5.08 3.01
N MET A 86 13.63 -3.82 2.64
CA MET A 86 12.34 -3.38 2.07
C MET A 86 12.18 -3.87 0.62
N TYR A 87 11.02 -3.64 0.05
CA TYR A 87 10.72 -3.98 -1.34
C TYR A 87 10.36 -2.74 -2.15
N HIS A 88 10.70 -2.76 -3.43
CA HIS A 88 10.28 -1.71 -4.36
C HIS A 88 8.76 -1.73 -4.55
N ALA A 89 8.12 -0.56 -4.45
CA ALA A 89 6.68 -0.40 -4.64
C ALA A 89 6.32 -0.17 -6.12
N TYR A 90 6.99 0.82 -6.72
CA TYR A 90 6.80 1.22 -8.11
C TYR A 90 8.17 1.37 -8.77
N ASN A 91 8.24 0.91 -10.01
CA ASN A 91 9.43 1.00 -10.85
C ASN A 91 9.10 1.77 -12.13
N LEU A 92 10.13 2.31 -12.77
CA LEU A 92 10.04 2.88 -14.10
C LEU A 92 10.50 1.84 -15.11
N MET A 93 9.80 1.79 -16.24
CA MET A 93 10.22 1.01 -17.40
C MET A 93 10.53 1.96 -18.56
N THR A 94 11.62 1.68 -19.28
CA THR A 94 12.01 2.45 -20.46
C THR A 94 12.16 1.50 -21.64
N VAL A 95 11.47 1.77 -22.74
CA VAL A 95 11.74 1.11 -24.02
C VAL A 95 13.00 1.75 -24.59
N GLU A 96 14.13 1.06 -24.49
CA GLU A 96 15.42 1.59 -24.93
C GLU A 96 15.53 1.58 -26.45
N ASN A 97 14.96 0.55 -27.08
CA ASN A 97 14.92 0.30 -28.51
C ASN A 97 13.86 -0.78 -28.82
N ASP A 98 13.79 -1.24 -30.06
CA ASP A 98 12.83 -2.26 -30.49
C ASP A 98 13.00 -3.62 -29.77
N GLU A 99 14.16 -3.90 -29.18
CA GLU A 99 14.51 -5.20 -28.59
C GLU A 99 14.57 -5.20 -27.05
N GLU A 100 14.62 -4.05 -26.38
CA GLU A 100 14.97 -3.99 -24.95
C GLU A 100 14.04 -3.09 -24.12
N VAL A 101 13.71 -3.58 -22.92
CA VAL A 101 13.04 -2.79 -21.88
C VAL A 101 13.87 -2.83 -20.60
N SER A 102 14.37 -1.67 -20.19
CA SER A 102 15.10 -1.51 -18.94
C SER A 102 14.15 -1.21 -17.77
N ILE A 103 14.65 -1.41 -16.54
CA ILE A 103 13.99 -1.04 -15.31
C ILE A 103 14.90 -0.10 -14.53
N SER A 104 14.35 0.99 -14.02
CA SER A 104 14.95 1.80 -12.98
C SER A 104 14.01 1.92 -11.78
N TYR A 105 14.59 2.27 -10.62
CA TYR A 105 13.91 2.15 -9.34
C TYR A 105 13.59 3.52 -8.75
N LEU A 106 12.45 3.60 -8.06
CA LEU A 106 12.05 4.76 -7.28
C LEU A 106 12.45 4.60 -5.81
N PRO A 107 12.41 5.69 -5.02
CA PRO A 107 12.62 5.63 -3.57
C PRO A 107 11.68 4.64 -2.87
N GLU A 108 12.05 4.23 -1.66
CA GLU A 108 11.21 3.40 -0.79
C GLU A 108 9.83 4.03 -0.57
N MET A 109 8.80 3.20 -0.52
CA MET A 109 7.43 3.66 -0.27
C MET A 109 6.71 2.70 0.67
N LEU A 110 5.95 3.24 1.62
CA LEU A 110 5.21 2.47 2.61
C LEU A 110 4.27 1.44 1.95
N GLU A 111 3.61 1.83 0.87
CA GLU A 111 2.66 0.99 0.14
C GLU A 111 3.26 -0.31 -0.39
N GLY A 112 4.51 -0.29 -0.87
CA GLY A 112 5.20 -1.51 -1.32
C GLY A 112 5.43 -2.49 -0.17
N GLN A 113 5.64 -1.97 1.05
CA GLN A 113 5.90 -2.77 2.23
C GLN A 113 4.61 -3.45 2.70
N VAL A 114 3.51 -2.70 2.73
CA VAL A 114 2.16 -3.22 2.95
C VAL A 114 1.84 -4.32 1.94
N ALA A 115 2.06 -4.06 0.65
CA ALA A 115 1.71 -4.99 -0.42
C ALA A 115 2.48 -6.32 -0.32
N VAL A 116 3.80 -6.28 -0.08
CA VAL A 116 4.59 -7.51 0.02
C VAL A 116 4.32 -8.27 1.32
N LEU A 117 4.06 -7.58 2.44
CA LEU A 117 3.64 -8.22 3.70
C LEU A 117 2.28 -8.93 3.55
N SER A 118 1.36 -8.37 2.76
CA SER A 118 0.04 -8.97 2.46
C SER A 118 0.07 -10.00 1.33
N SER A 119 1.23 -10.27 0.71
CA SER A 119 1.31 -11.15 -0.47
C SER A 119 1.12 -12.64 -0.14
N GLY A 120 1.36 -13.04 1.11
CA GLY A 120 1.45 -14.45 1.51
C GLY A 120 2.71 -15.16 1.00
N TYR A 121 3.64 -14.44 0.37
CA TYR A 121 4.88 -15.00 -0.18
C TYR A 121 6.01 -15.04 0.84
N LEU A 122 6.12 -14.02 1.70
CA LEU A 122 7.18 -13.93 2.69
C LEU A 122 6.96 -14.93 3.83
N SER A 123 8.04 -15.57 4.27
CA SER A 123 8.06 -16.25 5.57
C SER A 123 7.97 -15.24 6.72
N PRO A 124 7.52 -15.66 7.92
CA PRO A 124 7.51 -14.80 9.11
C PRO A 124 8.86 -14.13 9.41
N THR A 125 9.97 -14.84 9.20
CA THR A 125 11.32 -14.29 9.41
C THR A 125 11.66 -13.20 8.38
N GLN A 126 11.27 -13.38 7.11
CA GLN A 126 11.46 -12.35 6.08
C GLN A 126 10.57 -11.12 6.34
N ALA A 127 9.34 -11.33 6.80
CA ALA A 127 8.43 -10.25 7.20
C ALA A 127 9.02 -9.44 8.37
N LEU A 128 9.60 -10.12 9.37
CA LEU A 128 10.29 -9.46 10.47
C LEU A 128 11.50 -8.63 9.99
N GLN A 129 12.35 -9.19 9.13
CA GLN A 129 13.50 -8.44 8.56
C GLN A 129 13.07 -7.20 7.79
N LEU A 130 11.96 -7.29 7.05
CA LEU A 130 11.37 -6.15 6.35
C LEU A 130 10.88 -5.09 7.34
N LEU A 131 10.17 -5.49 8.40
CA LEU A 131 9.66 -4.57 9.41
C LEU A 131 10.79 -3.88 10.20
N ASP A 132 11.85 -4.62 10.52
CA ASP A 132 13.07 -4.07 11.08
C ASP A 132 13.68 -3.03 10.12
N GLY A 133 13.78 -3.35 8.82
CA GLY A 133 14.25 -2.42 7.79
C GLY A 133 13.38 -1.17 7.69
N LEU A 134 12.05 -1.34 7.68
CA LEU A 134 11.07 -0.27 7.63
C LEU A 134 11.19 0.67 8.84
N LYS A 135 11.34 0.12 10.05
CA LYS A 135 11.50 0.90 11.28
C LYS A 135 12.76 1.76 11.28
N HIS A 136 13.85 1.28 10.67
CA HIS A 136 15.11 2.02 10.53
C HIS A 136 15.18 2.92 9.29
N SER A 137 14.13 2.95 8.47
CA SER A 137 14.11 3.69 7.21
C SER A 137 13.76 5.17 7.38
N ALA A 138 13.95 5.95 6.31
CA ALA A 138 13.50 7.33 6.23
C ALA A 138 11.97 7.49 6.24
N LEU A 139 11.21 6.38 6.19
CA LEU A 139 9.76 6.39 6.30
C LEU A 139 9.29 6.53 7.75
N PHE A 140 10.12 6.21 8.74
CA PHE A 140 9.75 6.38 10.14
C PHE A 140 9.84 7.85 10.55
N ARG A 141 8.71 8.41 11.02
CA ARG A 141 8.57 9.79 11.47
C ARG A 141 8.45 9.81 13.00
N GLU A 142 9.50 10.32 13.65
CA GLU A 142 9.72 10.21 15.09
C GLU A 142 8.70 10.95 15.97
N ASP A 143 8.33 12.18 15.62
CA ASP A 143 7.43 13.03 16.44
C ASP A 143 6.05 12.39 16.64
N GLN A 144 5.57 11.68 15.62
CA GLN A 144 4.31 10.93 15.63
C GLN A 144 4.50 9.43 15.82
N TYR A 145 5.74 8.94 15.88
CA TYR A 145 6.10 7.53 16.02
C TYR A 145 5.35 6.62 15.02
N SER A 146 5.33 7.02 13.76
CA SER A 146 4.56 6.35 12.70
C SER A 146 5.22 6.54 11.33
N TYR A 147 4.55 6.20 10.23
CA TYR A 147 5.16 6.08 8.91
C TYR A 147 4.62 7.09 7.88
N ILE A 148 5.51 7.74 7.14
CA ILE A 148 5.17 8.54 5.95
C ILE A 148 5.17 7.67 4.70
N LEU A 149 4.50 8.13 3.63
CA LEU A 149 4.31 7.33 2.41
C LEU A 149 5.60 7.09 1.62
N TYR A 150 6.50 8.07 1.61
CA TYR A 150 7.79 8.09 0.93
C TYR A 150 8.70 9.10 1.64
N PRO A 151 10.04 9.04 1.47
CA PRO A 151 10.98 9.88 2.21
C PRO A 151 10.65 11.36 2.06
N ASN A 152 10.69 12.07 3.19
CA ASN A 152 10.66 13.52 3.17
C ASN A 152 11.94 14.05 2.51
N LYS A 153 11.85 15.15 1.75
CA LYS A 153 12.99 15.74 1.06
C LYS A 153 12.91 17.26 1.03
N GLU A 154 14.07 17.89 1.02
CA GLU A 154 14.18 19.32 0.80
C GLU A 154 14.00 19.64 -0.68
N LEU A 155 13.02 20.48 -0.99
CA LEU A 155 12.85 21.00 -2.35
C LEU A 155 13.73 22.23 -2.55
N PRO A 156 14.30 22.42 -3.76
CA PRO A 156 15.07 23.62 -4.03
C PRO A 156 14.24 24.87 -3.73
N ARG A 157 14.85 25.83 -3.05
CA ARG A 157 14.24 27.15 -2.80
C ARG A 157 13.99 27.86 -4.12
N PHE A 158 13.08 28.82 -4.11
CA PHE A 158 12.66 29.55 -5.31
C PHE A 158 13.86 30.13 -6.09
N ASP A 159 14.84 30.71 -5.40
CA ASP A 159 16.04 31.30 -5.98
C ASP A 159 17.06 30.28 -6.52
N LYS A 160 16.84 28.97 -6.31
CA LYS A 160 17.73 27.89 -6.74
C LYS A 160 17.13 27.01 -7.85
N LYS A 161 15.80 27.02 -8.03
CA LYS A 161 15.09 26.10 -8.94
C LYS A 161 15.47 26.24 -10.42
N ASN A 162 15.72 27.46 -10.87
CA ASN A 162 15.85 27.77 -12.28
C ASN A 162 17.16 28.53 -12.53
N THR A 163 18.31 27.90 -12.30
CA THR A 163 19.62 28.53 -12.56
C THR A 163 20.41 27.66 -13.52
N MET A 164 20.77 28.22 -14.67
CA MET A 164 21.55 27.55 -15.70
C MET A 164 23.05 27.78 -15.47
N PRO A 165 23.88 26.72 -15.51
CA PRO A 165 25.33 26.87 -15.47
C PRO A 165 25.85 27.74 -16.61
N SER A 166 26.77 28.65 -16.31
CA SER A 166 27.31 29.60 -17.30
C SER A 166 28.01 28.89 -18.46
N GLU A 167 28.61 27.71 -18.21
CA GLU A 167 29.27 26.92 -19.25
C GLU A 167 28.27 26.42 -20.31
N LYS A 168 27.05 26.03 -19.90
CA LYS A 168 26.00 25.58 -20.82
C LYS A 168 25.54 26.71 -21.74
N VAL A 169 25.43 27.93 -21.20
CA VAL A 169 25.13 29.13 -22.00
C VAL A 169 26.27 29.44 -22.97
N ALA A 170 27.53 29.38 -22.51
CA ALA A 170 28.69 29.68 -23.33
C ALA A 170 28.85 28.71 -24.53
N GLN A 171 28.39 27.46 -24.39
CA GLN A 171 28.43 26.42 -25.42
C GLN A 171 27.30 26.55 -26.46
N SER A 172 26.14 27.13 -26.09
CA SER A 172 25.01 27.32 -27.02
C SER A 172 25.14 28.62 -27.82
N LYS A 173 25.12 28.53 -29.14
CA LYS A 173 25.12 29.71 -30.02
C LYS A 173 23.78 30.44 -29.92
N LEU A 174 22.67 29.70 -29.81
CA LEU A 174 21.33 30.29 -29.68
C LEU A 174 21.20 31.10 -28.40
N LEU A 175 21.54 30.52 -27.24
CA LEU A 175 21.41 31.20 -25.95
C LEU A 175 22.28 32.46 -25.87
N LYS A 176 23.54 32.40 -26.35
CA LYS A 176 24.40 33.58 -26.43
C LYS A 176 23.79 34.69 -27.29
N LYS A 177 23.24 34.33 -28.45
CA LYS A 177 22.62 35.30 -29.37
C LYS A 177 21.37 35.93 -28.75
N LEU A 178 20.54 35.13 -28.07
CA LEU A 178 19.35 35.64 -27.36
C LEU A 178 19.72 36.62 -26.25
N VAL A 179 20.72 36.27 -25.43
CA VAL A 179 21.24 37.16 -24.37
C VAL A 179 21.79 38.46 -24.97
N ALA A 180 22.63 38.38 -26.02
CA ALA A 180 23.21 39.55 -26.67
C ALA A 180 22.14 40.48 -27.28
N ASN A 181 21.03 39.92 -27.75
CA ASN A 181 19.92 40.66 -28.32
C ASN A 181 18.89 41.14 -27.28
N GLY A 182 19.10 40.83 -25.99
CA GLY A 182 18.13 41.13 -24.93
C GLY A 182 16.79 40.40 -25.09
N ASN A 183 16.75 39.30 -25.85
CA ASN A 183 15.55 38.50 -26.07
C ASN A 183 15.33 37.56 -24.87
N LYS A 184 14.24 37.81 -24.13
CA LYS A 184 13.86 37.09 -22.91
C LYS A 184 12.86 35.96 -23.11
N GLN A 185 12.54 35.61 -24.36
CA GLN A 185 11.51 34.59 -24.63
C GLN A 185 11.91 33.20 -24.12
N VAL A 186 13.22 32.89 -24.12
CA VAL A 186 13.74 31.58 -23.67
C VAL A 186 14.68 31.71 -22.47
N ILE A 187 15.58 32.69 -22.47
CA ILE A 187 16.63 32.87 -21.45
C ILE A 187 16.69 34.32 -20.99
N GLU A 188 16.93 34.54 -19.70
CA GLU A 188 17.19 35.86 -19.12
C GLU A 188 18.46 35.81 -18.27
N GLN A 189 19.26 36.89 -18.33
CA GLN A 189 20.41 37.10 -17.45
C GLN A 189 20.02 38.06 -16.32
N ASP A 190 20.25 37.67 -15.07
CA ASP A 190 19.99 38.52 -13.90
C ASP A 190 21.07 39.61 -13.72
N ILE A 191 20.84 40.54 -12.78
CA ILE A 191 21.76 41.63 -12.48
C ILE A 191 23.10 41.18 -11.87
N LYS A 192 23.21 39.91 -11.46
CA LYS A 192 24.43 39.29 -10.92
C LYS A 192 25.16 38.46 -11.98
N GLY A 193 24.61 38.38 -13.19
CA GLY A 193 25.17 37.64 -14.31
C GLY A 193 24.73 36.17 -14.40
N ASN A 194 23.83 35.67 -13.55
CA ASN A 194 23.30 34.32 -13.64
C ASN A 194 22.26 34.22 -14.74
N TYR A 195 22.04 33.00 -15.24
CA TYR A 195 21.11 32.74 -16.33
C TYR A 195 19.94 31.89 -15.88
N HIS A 196 18.75 32.21 -16.38
CA HIS A 196 17.50 31.56 -16.02
C HIS A 196 16.69 31.28 -17.28
N PHE A 197 15.97 30.16 -17.34
CA PHE A 197 14.91 30.00 -18.33
C PHE A 197 13.77 30.99 -18.05
N ASN A 198 12.97 31.31 -19.07
CA ASN A 198 11.79 32.15 -18.91
C ASN A 198 10.87 31.63 -17.79
N SER A 199 10.43 32.53 -16.91
CA SER A 199 9.65 32.17 -15.71
C SER A 199 8.24 31.63 -15.99
N ASN A 200 7.74 31.76 -17.22
CA ASN A 200 6.43 31.26 -17.61
C ASN A 200 6.47 29.78 -18.05
N PHE A 201 7.65 29.15 -18.09
CA PHE A 201 7.75 27.74 -18.47
C PHE A 201 7.32 26.82 -17.33
N ASN A 202 6.44 25.88 -17.65
CA ASN A 202 6.02 24.83 -16.71
C ASN A 202 6.72 23.50 -16.99
N ASN A 203 7.10 23.24 -18.25
CA ASN A 203 7.75 22.00 -18.69
C ASN A 203 8.40 22.19 -20.08
N ALA A 204 8.99 21.11 -20.60
CA ALA A 204 9.68 21.09 -21.89
C ALA A 204 8.78 21.48 -23.10
N LYS A 205 7.46 21.32 -22.98
CA LYS A 205 6.50 21.78 -24.00
C LYS A 205 6.48 23.31 -24.09
N SER A 206 6.49 24.00 -22.94
CA SER A 206 6.57 25.46 -22.90
C SER A 206 7.86 25.97 -23.56
N LEU A 207 8.99 25.30 -23.30
CA LEU A 207 10.26 25.61 -23.97
C LEU A 207 10.17 25.37 -25.48
N SER A 208 9.61 24.22 -25.90
CA SER A 208 9.44 23.89 -27.32
C SER A 208 8.57 24.91 -28.05
N GLU A 209 7.46 25.34 -27.43
CA GLU A 209 6.56 26.36 -27.96
C GLU A 209 7.27 27.71 -28.08
N ALA A 210 8.03 28.12 -27.07
CA ALA A 210 8.79 29.36 -27.11
C ALA A 210 9.89 29.34 -28.18
N LEU A 211 10.60 28.24 -28.34
CA LEU A 211 11.62 28.06 -29.40
C LEU A 211 10.99 28.17 -30.79
N ASN A 212 9.82 27.55 -31.00
CA ASN A 212 9.11 27.60 -32.27
C ASN A 212 8.54 29.01 -32.59
N ASN A 213 8.37 29.87 -31.57
CA ASN A 213 7.85 31.22 -31.71
C ASN A 213 8.93 32.31 -31.81
N LEU A 214 10.22 31.92 -31.81
CA LEU A 214 11.31 32.87 -32.06
C LEU A 214 11.26 33.37 -33.51
N ASP A 215 11.68 34.62 -33.72
CA ASP A 215 11.72 35.24 -35.06
C ASP A 215 12.56 34.41 -36.05
N GLU A 216 12.27 34.52 -37.35
CA GLU A 216 12.97 33.82 -38.45
C GLU A 216 14.51 33.94 -38.36
N ALA A 217 15.01 35.04 -37.80
CA ALA A 217 16.45 35.28 -37.58
C ALA A 217 17.15 34.26 -36.65
N TYR A 218 16.39 33.41 -35.97
CA TYR A 218 16.88 32.34 -35.09
C TYR A 218 16.58 30.92 -35.61
N GLU A 219 15.82 30.76 -36.70
CA GLU A 219 15.27 29.47 -37.15
C GLU A 219 16.33 28.39 -37.31
N THR A 220 17.44 28.68 -38.01
CA THR A 220 18.55 27.72 -38.19
C THR A 220 19.16 27.29 -36.86
N LEU A 221 19.33 28.23 -35.91
CA LEU A 221 19.89 27.92 -34.60
C LEU A 221 18.91 27.11 -33.74
N VAL A 222 17.61 27.33 -33.89
CA VAL A 222 16.59 26.51 -33.23
C VAL A 222 16.64 25.09 -33.76
N ILE A 223 16.69 24.89 -35.08
CA ILE A 223 16.81 23.55 -35.68
C ILE A 223 18.05 22.82 -35.16
N ASP A 224 19.20 23.50 -35.14
CA ASP A 224 20.47 22.90 -34.74
C ASP A 224 20.57 22.58 -33.24
N GLU A 225 19.95 23.38 -32.35
CA GLU A 225 20.19 23.32 -30.91
C GLU A 225 18.98 22.88 -30.06
N LYS A 226 17.79 22.69 -30.65
CA LYS A 226 16.55 22.39 -29.90
C LYS A 226 16.67 21.19 -28.97
N GLU A 227 17.14 20.04 -29.44
CA GLU A 227 17.26 18.83 -28.61
C GLU A 227 18.24 19.03 -27.45
N ASN A 228 19.35 19.73 -27.69
CA ASN A 228 20.31 20.06 -26.64
C ASN A 228 19.71 21.02 -25.60
N LEU A 229 18.88 21.99 -26.01
CA LEU A 229 18.20 22.89 -25.08
C LEU A 229 17.11 22.18 -24.27
N LEU A 230 16.39 21.24 -24.87
CA LEU A 230 15.46 20.37 -24.15
C LEU A 230 16.20 19.52 -23.12
N GLN A 231 17.39 19.01 -23.47
CA GLN A 231 18.22 18.27 -22.53
C GLN A 231 18.76 19.17 -21.40
N ILE A 232 19.20 20.41 -21.68
CA ILE A 232 19.61 21.35 -20.62
C ILE A 232 18.44 21.69 -19.69
N PHE A 233 17.24 21.88 -20.25
CA PHE A 233 16.03 22.09 -19.46
C PHE A 233 15.72 20.88 -18.58
N GLU A 234 15.84 19.67 -19.12
CA GLU A 234 15.70 18.44 -18.35
C GLU A 234 16.77 18.29 -17.27
N ASP A 235 18.04 18.59 -17.56
CA ASP A 235 19.14 18.54 -16.58
C ASP A 235 18.91 19.47 -15.37
N ILE A 236 18.23 20.61 -15.59
CA ILE A 236 17.93 21.59 -14.53
C ILE A 236 16.70 21.19 -13.70
N PHE A 237 15.65 20.70 -14.35
CA PHE A 237 14.35 20.48 -13.71
C PHE A 237 14.05 19.01 -13.35
N ASP A 238 14.78 18.05 -13.93
CA ASP A 238 14.65 16.60 -13.70
C ASP A 238 13.18 16.12 -13.76
N HIS A 239 12.48 16.53 -14.82
CA HIS A 239 11.05 16.22 -14.96
C HIS A 239 10.81 14.74 -15.26
N LYS A 240 11.80 13.98 -15.76
CA LYS A 240 11.71 12.52 -15.89
C LYS A 240 11.50 11.84 -14.53
N SER A 241 12.00 12.43 -13.45
CA SER A 241 11.81 11.92 -12.08
C SER A 241 10.48 12.39 -11.44
N PHE A 242 9.66 13.17 -12.15
CA PHE A 242 8.36 13.62 -11.66
C PHE A 242 7.33 12.48 -11.69
N THR A 243 6.99 11.97 -10.51
CA THR A 243 5.98 10.91 -10.33
C THR A 243 4.59 11.45 -9.98
N GLY A 244 4.41 12.77 -9.97
CA GLY A 244 3.18 13.45 -9.58
C GLY A 244 3.37 14.50 -8.48
N ARG A 245 2.25 15.04 -7.98
CA ARG A 245 2.25 16.12 -6.96
C ARG A 245 2.85 15.72 -5.61
N SER A 246 2.95 14.42 -5.34
CA SER A 246 3.46 13.79 -4.12
C SER A 246 4.74 14.45 -3.61
N GLY A 247 5.71 14.61 -4.51
CA GLY A 247 7.02 15.17 -4.22
C GLY A 247 7.11 16.69 -4.29
N THR A 248 6.00 17.44 -4.44
CA THR A 248 6.04 18.89 -4.71
C THR A 248 5.15 19.75 -3.81
N PHE A 249 4.54 19.15 -2.78
CA PHE A 249 3.71 19.84 -1.77
C PHE A 249 3.86 19.21 -0.37
N PHE A 250 3.29 19.84 0.67
CA PHE A 250 3.64 19.59 2.09
C PHE A 250 2.45 19.18 2.99
N GLY A 251 1.37 18.67 2.41
CA GLY A 251 0.19 18.18 3.15
C GLY A 251 -0.54 17.12 2.34
N TYR A 252 -1.64 16.57 2.85
CA TYR A 252 -2.32 15.41 2.25
C TYR A 252 -1.35 14.23 2.09
N GLU A 253 -1.13 13.74 0.86
CA GLU A 253 -0.13 12.70 0.59
C GLU A 253 1.30 13.24 0.60
N GLY A 254 1.51 14.56 0.60
CA GLY A 254 2.79 15.21 0.35
C GLY A 254 3.92 14.99 1.35
N LEU A 255 5.02 15.67 1.10
CA LEU A 255 6.28 15.54 1.83
C LEU A 255 6.10 15.73 3.35
N GLY A 256 6.58 14.73 4.11
CA GLY A 256 6.53 14.70 5.58
C GLY A 256 5.14 14.42 6.18
N SER A 257 4.12 14.18 5.36
CA SER A 257 2.77 13.88 5.82
C SER A 257 2.57 12.38 6.06
N ILE A 258 1.99 12.03 7.21
CA ILE A 258 1.51 10.68 7.48
C ILE A 258 0.12 10.56 6.89
N TYR A 259 -0.11 9.53 6.07
CA TYR A 259 -1.43 9.24 5.52
C TYR A 259 -2.01 7.98 6.18
N TRP A 260 -2.93 8.18 7.13
CA TRP A 260 -3.29 7.19 8.15
C TRP A 260 -3.91 5.92 7.58
N HIS A 261 -4.61 6.00 6.45
CA HIS A 261 -5.16 4.79 5.81
C HIS A 261 -4.06 3.80 5.41
N MET A 262 -2.90 4.27 4.93
CA MET A 262 -1.80 3.37 4.58
C MET A 262 -1.14 2.76 5.83
N VAL A 263 -1.07 3.52 6.93
CA VAL A 263 -0.56 3.01 8.22
C VAL A 263 -1.49 1.94 8.79
N SER A 264 -2.81 2.12 8.73
CA SER A 264 -3.75 1.08 9.17
C SER A 264 -3.76 -0.16 8.27
N LYS A 265 -3.44 -0.01 6.97
CA LYS A 265 -3.16 -1.16 6.11
C LYS A 265 -1.90 -1.91 6.53
N LEU A 266 -0.84 -1.18 6.90
CA LEU A 266 0.36 -1.79 7.48
C LEU A 266 0.01 -2.55 8.76
N LEU A 267 -0.76 -1.94 9.66
CA LEU A 267 -1.20 -2.58 10.91
C LEU A 267 -1.89 -3.93 10.64
N LEU A 268 -2.84 -3.95 9.70
CA LEU A 268 -3.55 -5.17 9.31
C LEU A 268 -2.59 -6.21 8.68
N ALA A 269 -1.71 -5.79 7.78
CA ALA A 269 -0.74 -6.70 7.14
C ALA A 269 0.24 -7.30 8.16
N VAL A 270 0.71 -6.52 9.14
CA VAL A 270 1.57 -7.01 10.22
C VAL A 270 0.80 -7.97 11.13
N GLN A 271 -0.48 -7.69 11.40
CA GLN A 271 -1.34 -8.61 12.15
C GLN A 271 -1.46 -9.98 11.45
N GLU A 272 -1.69 -10.00 10.14
CA GLU A 272 -1.76 -11.23 9.35
C GLU A 272 -0.44 -12.01 9.41
N ASN A 273 0.70 -11.32 9.43
CA ASN A 273 2.02 -11.94 9.60
C ASN A 273 2.26 -12.48 11.02
N CYS A 274 1.74 -11.82 12.06
CA CYS A 274 1.74 -12.36 13.43
C CYS A 274 0.96 -13.68 13.47
N TRP A 275 -0.22 -13.71 12.84
CA TRP A 275 -1.03 -14.93 12.76
C TRP A 275 -0.36 -16.02 11.93
N LEU A 276 0.30 -15.67 10.83
CA LEU A 276 1.10 -16.62 10.05
C LEU A 276 2.15 -17.28 10.96
N ALA A 277 2.95 -16.47 11.67
CA ALA A 277 4.00 -16.94 12.57
C ALA A 277 3.46 -17.88 13.66
N ILE A 278 2.34 -17.51 14.29
CA ILE A 278 1.67 -18.33 15.32
C ILE A 278 1.19 -19.65 14.72
N ASN A 279 0.49 -19.61 13.58
CA ASN A 279 -0.10 -20.80 12.97
C ASN A 279 0.94 -21.75 12.36
N THR A 280 2.12 -21.25 11.99
CA THR A 280 3.24 -22.08 11.52
C THR A 280 4.19 -22.50 12.64
N ASN A 281 3.87 -22.22 13.91
CA ASN A 281 4.68 -22.55 15.08
C ASN A 281 6.12 -22.02 14.98
N GLU A 282 6.28 -20.76 14.56
CA GLU A 282 7.56 -20.07 14.62
C GLU A 282 8.09 -19.93 16.05
N THR A 283 9.37 -19.58 16.16
CA THR A 283 9.99 -19.40 17.48
C THR A 283 9.30 -18.29 18.29
N PRO A 284 9.21 -18.41 19.62
CA PRO A 284 8.66 -17.36 20.47
C PRO A 284 9.33 -16.00 20.29
N GLU A 285 10.62 -15.97 19.94
CA GLU A 285 11.35 -14.73 19.64
C GLU A 285 10.82 -14.04 18.38
N VAL A 286 10.64 -14.76 17.28
CA VAL A 286 10.11 -14.22 16.02
C VAL A 286 8.67 -13.73 16.23
N ILE A 287 7.84 -14.53 16.89
CA ILE A 287 6.45 -14.14 17.21
C ILE A 287 6.45 -12.88 18.08
N GLY A 288 7.27 -12.84 19.14
CA GLY A 288 7.38 -11.70 20.04
C GLY A 288 7.77 -10.40 19.31
N LYS A 289 8.79 -10.45 18.46
CA LYS A 289 9.24 -9.27 17.70
C LYS A 289 8.21 -8.79 16.67
N LEU A 290 7.48 -9.71 16.02
CA LEU A 290 6.37 -9.33 15.13
C LEU A 290 5.23 -8.65 15.92
N LEU A 291 4.92 -9.15 17.11
CA LEU A 291 3.95 -8.52 18.01
C LEU A 291 4.43 -7.15 18.50
N ASP A 292 5.73 -6.97 18.76
CA ASP A 292 6.29 -5.68 19.13
C ASP A 292 6.05 -4.65 18.01
N HIS A 293 6.36 -5.00 16.76
CA HIS A 293 6.05 -4.16 15.59
C HIS A 293 4.54 -3.87 15.48
N TYR A 294 3.69 -4.89 15.66
CA TYR A 294 2.24 -4.74 15.61
C TYR A 294 1.73 -3.70 16.63
N TYR A 295 2.09 -3.86 17.91
CA TYR A 295 1.62 -2.96 18.96
C TYR A 295 2.25 -1.57 18.88
N GLU A 296 3.47 -1.47 18.36
CA GLU A 296 4.11 -0.19 18.09
C GLU A 296 3.36 0.60 17.01
N ILE A 297 3.04 -0.06 15.88
CA ILE A 297 2.25 0.54 14.80
C ILE A 297 0.86 0.96 15.34
N ASN A 298 0.22 0.09 16.13
CA ASN A 298 -1.07 0.38 16.75
C ASN A 298 -1.00 1.61 17.68
N ALA A 299 0.05 1.71 18.50
CA ALA A 299 0.29 2.89 19.33
C ALA A 299 0.54 4.15 18.47
N GLY A 300 1.21 4.01 17.33
CA GLY A 300 1.43 5.05 16.33
C GLY A 300 0.14 5.63 15.74
N ILE A 301 -0.91 4.82 15.54
CA ILE A 301 -2.26 5.29 15.11
C ILE A 301 -2.77 6.38 16.05
N GLY A 302 -2.51 6.25 17.36
CA GLY A 302 -2.52 7.40 18.26
C GLY A 302 -3.74 7.55 19.15
N VAL A 303 -4.60 6.53 19.30
CA VAL A 303 -5.77 6.56 20.21
C VAL A 303 -5.40 6.94 21.65
N HIS A 304 -4.16 6.65 22.07
CA HIS A 304 -3.64 6.94 23.41
C HIS A 304 -2.67 8.14 23.45
N LYS A 305 -2.50 8.88 22.36
CA LYS A 305 -1.70 10.13 22.35
C LYS A 305 -2.45 11.23 23.11
N SER A 306 -1.70 12.21 23.61
CA SER A 306 -2.34 13.42 24.14
C SER A 306 -3.09 14.16 23.02
N PRO A 307 -4.20 14.85 23.32
CA PRO A 307 -4.90 15.66 22.33
C PRO A 307 -4.00 16.74 21.69
N GLU A 308 -3.00 17.22 22.43
CA GLU A 308 -2.00 18.17 21.91
C GLU A 308 -1.13 17.54 20.81
N LEU A 309 -0.60 16.33 21.06
CA LEU A 309 0.24 15.63 20.07
C LEU A 309 -0.59 15.14 18.87
N TYR A 310 -1.80 14.64 19.12
CA TYR A 310 -2.72 14.21 18.06
C TYR A 310 -3.24 15.41 17.24
N GLY A 311 -3.46 16.54 17.91
CA GLY A 311 -4.02 17.78 17.36
C GLY A 311 -5.54 17.77 17.21
N ALA A 312 -6.23 16.80 17.83
CA ALA A 312 -7.68 16.63 17.84
C ALA A 312 -8.09 15.64 18.95
N PHE A 313 -9.35 15.20 18.96
CA PHE A 313 -9.78 14.06 19.78
C PHE A 313 -9.15 12.76 19.25
N PRO A 314 -8.32 12.04 20.04
CA PRO A 314 -7.63 10.83 19.57
C PRO A 314 -8.55 9.65 19.22
N THR A 315 -9.81 9.71 19.64
CA THR A 315 -10.84 8.72 19.31
C THR A 315 -11.43 8.91 17.92
N ASP A 316 -11.20 10.06 17.29
CA ASP A 316 -11.78 10.41 16.00
C ASP A 316 -10.75 10.15 14.89
N PRO A 317 -11.12 9.44 13.80
CA PRO A 317 -10.22 9.17 12.69
C PRO A 317 -10.04 10.40 11.79
N TYR A 318 -8.86 10.54 11.20
CA TYR A 318 -8.48 11.63 10.30
C TYR A 318 -7.68 11.09 9.11
N SER A 319 -7.77 11.71 7.95
CA SER A 319 -7.07 11.19 6.76
C SER A 319 -5.55 11.30 6.85
N HIS A 320 -5.03 12.42 7.36
CA HIS A 320 -3.59 12.66 7.39
C HIS A 320 -3.14 13.60 8.50
N THR A 321 -1.84 13.52 8.85
CA THR A 321 -1.17 14.45 9.75
C THR A 321 0.09 14.99 9.06
N PRO A 322 0.08 16.25 8.56
CA PRO A 322 1.24 16.83 7.86
C PRO A 322 2.40 17.11 8.82
N ALA A 323 3.57 17.47 8.28
CA ALA A 323 4.74 17.82 9.10
C ALA A 323 4.53 19.08 9.97
N THR A 324 3.55 19.92 9.61
CA THR A 324 3.39 21.28 10.17
C THR A 324 2.19 21.44 11.10
N LYS A 325 1.34 20.42 11.25
CA LYS A 325 0.08 20.47 12.01
C LYS A 325 -0.26 19.10 12.57
N GLY A 326 -1.21 19.06 13.52
CA GLY A 326 -1.87 17.82 13.94
C GLY A 326 -2.88 17.29 12.91
N ALA A 327 -3.71 16.34 13.32
CA ALA A 327 -4.62 15.60 12.45
C ALA A 327 -5.56 16.48 11.59
N GLN A 328 -5.73 16.12 10.32
CA GLN A 328 -6.49 16.86 9.30
C GLN A 328 -7.50 15.96 8.56
N GLN A 329 -8.62 16.53 8.13
CA GLN A 329 -9.76 15.86 7.45
C GLN A 329 -10.46 14.79 8.31
N PRO A 330 -11.40 15.18 9.19
CA PRO A 330 -12.06 14.26 10.11
C PRO A 330 -13.04 13.30 9.42
N GLY A 331 -13.19 12.11 10.02
CA GLY A 331 -14.36 11.25 9.83
C GLY A 331 -14.17 10.16 8.76
N MET A 332 -14.69 10.39 7.56
CA MET A 332 -14.94 9.33 6.56
C MET A 332 -13.70 8.92 5.76
N THR A 333 -12.61 8.59 6.44
CA THR A 333 -11.40 8.00 5.84
C THR A 333 -11.54 6.48 5.72
N GLY A 334 -10.93 5.88 4.70
CA GLY A 334 -10.87 4.42 4.54
C GLY A 334 -10.09 3.71 5.66
N GLN A 335 -9.33 4.46 6.47
CA GLN A 335 -8.62 3.96 7.66
C GLN A 335 -9.52 3.10 8.56
N VAL A 336 -10.74 3.57 8.82
CA VAL A 336 -11.65 2.95 9.80
C VAL A 336 -11.99 1.50 9.45
N LYS A 337 -12.01 1.15 8.17
CA LYS A 337 -12.33 -0.23 7.77
C LYS A 337 -11.19 -1.19 8.15
N GLU A 338 -9.95 -0.74 8.01
CA GLU A 338 -8.77 -1.56 8.29
C GLU A 338 -8.62 -1.73 9.81
N ASP A 339 -8.91 -0.69 10.58
CA ASP A 339 -8.90 -0.73 12.05
C ASP A 339 -10.01 -1.62 12.61
N ILE A 340 -11.20 -1.66 11.98
CA ILE A 340 -12.27 -2.60 12.32
C ILE A 340 -11.83 -4.06 12.10
N LEU A 341 -11.20 -4.35 10.95
CA LEU A 341 -10.69 -5.69 10.65
C LEU A 341 -9.59 -6.08 11.63
N SER A 342 -8.65 -5.17 11.88
CA SER A 342 -7.57 -5.35 12.85
C SER A 342 -8.14 -5.63 14.24
N ARG A 343 -9.17 -4.91 14.67
CA ARG A 343 -9.81 -5.13 15.97
C ARG A 343 -10.45 -6.52 16.08
N PHE A 344 -11.10 -7.01 15.02
CA PHE A 344 -11.62 -8.39 15.02
C PHE A 344 -10.51 -9.43 15.05
N GLY A 345 -9.38 -9.15 14.39
CA GLY A 345 -8.18 -9.98 14.48
C GLY A 345 -7.56 -9.99 15.89
N GLU A 346 -7.49 -8.86 16.60
CA GLU A 346 -7.02 -8.79 18.00
C GLU A 346 -7.91 -9.61 18.93
N LEU A 347 -9.23 -9.44 18.78
CA LEU A 347 -10.24 -10.21 19.49
C LEU A 347 -10.20 -11.70 19.11
N GLY A 348 -9.47 -12.08 18.06
CA GLY A 348 -9.32 -13.46 17.64
C GLY A 348 -10.54 -14.05 16.95
N VAL A 349 -11.36 -13.24 16.30
CA VAL A 349 -12.60 -13.70 15.65
C VAL A 349 -12.30 -14.12 14.22
N PHE A 350 -12.34 -15.43 13.96
CA PHE A 350 -12.04 -16.00 12.64
C PHE A 350 -13.20 -16.83 12.10
N VAL A 351 -13.31 -16.88 10.77
CA VAL A 351 -14.21 -17.82 10.09
C VAL A 351 -13.37 -18.78 9.27
N ASN A 352 -13.47 -20.08 9.55
CA ASN A 352 -12.76 -21.12 8.83
C ASN A 352 -13.68 -22.31 8.57
N ASN A 353 -13.73 -22.82 7.34
CA ASN A 353 -14.57 -23.95 6.94
C ASN A 353 -16.04 -23.80 7.40
N GLY A 354 -16.58 -22.57 7.31
CA GLY A 354 -17.96 -22.25 7.73
C GLY A 354 -18.19 -22.22 9.25
N LYS A 355 -17.14 -22.29 10.06
CA LYS A 355 -17.21 -22.24 11.53
C LYS A 355 -16.67 -20.91 12.07
N LEU A 356 -17.39 -20.32 13.03
CA LEU A 356 -16.93 -19.19 13.83
C LEU A 356 -15.94 -19.70 14.89
N CYS A 357 -14.74 -19.14 14.90
CA CYS A 357 -13.63 -19.50 15.79
C CYS A 357 -13.24 -18.30 16.67
N PHE A 358 -12.76 -18.58 17.89
CA PHE A 358 -12.27 -17.57 18.83
C PHE A 358 -10.84 -17.91 19.27
N LYS A 359 -9.85 -17.13 18.85
CA LYS A 359 -8.43 -17.37 19.08
C LYS A 359 -7.73 -16.05 19.47
N PRO A 360 -7.86 -15.56 20.71
CA PRO A 360 -7.43 -14.22 21.09
C PRO A 360 -5.93 -14.11 21.44
N SER A 361 -5.04 -14.70 20.63
CA SER A 361 -3.59 -14.72 20.89
C SER A 361 -2.91 -13.35 20.82
N LEU A 362 -3.56 -12.35 20.19
CA LEU A 362 -3.11 -10.96 20.11
C LEU A 362 -3.85 -10.04 21.10
N LEU A 363 -4.76 -10.59 21.92
CA LEU A 363 -5.51 -9.80 22.87
C LEU A 363 -4.68 -9.60 24.15
N GLN A 364 -4.54 -8.36 24.61
CA GLN A 364 -3.77 -8.07 25.82
C GLN A 364 -4.63 -8.23 27.07
N THR A 365 -4.08 -8.85 28.13
CA THR A 365 -4.80 -9.04 29.41
C THR A 365 -5.24 -7.72 30.05
N LYS A 366 -4.56 -6.61 29.76
CA LYS A 366 -4.93 -5.26 30.22
C LYS A 366 -6.27 -4.75 29.68
N GLU A 367 -6.83 -5.40 28.66
CA GLU A 367 -8.13 -5.03 28.08
C GLU A 367 -9.33 -5.61 28.84
N PHE A 368 -9.09 -6.57 29.73
CA PHE A 368 -10.14 -7.13 30.58
C PHE A 368 -10.50 -6.17 31.72
N LEU A 369 -11.77 -6.14 32.08
CA LEU A 369 -12.28 -5.27 33.14
C LEU A 369 -11.67 -5.61 34.50
N GLN A 370 -11.20 -4.58 35.21
CA GLN A 370 -10.72 -4.68 36.60
C GLN A 370 -11.86 -4.61 37.63
N THR A 371 -13.06 -4.22 37.20
CA THR A 371 -14.25 -4.13 38.05
C THR A 371 -15.48 -4.52 37.25
N ALA A 372 -16.49 -5.08 37.92
CA ALA A 372 -17.78 -5.38 37.29
C ALA A 372 -18.39 -4.14 36.62
N SER A 373 -19.09 -4.35 35.51
CA SER A 373 -19.70 -3.28 34.70
C SER A 373 -20.96 -3.80 33.99
N THR A 374 -21.66 -2.91 33.29
CA THR A 374 -22.85 -3.25 32.51
C THR A 374 -22.62 -2.90 31.04
N PHE A 375 -22.71 -3.89 30.16
CA PHE A 375 -22.66 -3.70 28.72
C PHE A 375 -24.05 -3.42 28.17
N SER A 376 -24.25 -2.25 27.58
CA SER A 376 -25.51 -1.88 26.92
C SER A 376 -25.39 -2.07 25.41
N PHE A 377 -26.36 -2.73 24.79
CA PHE A 377 -26.35 -2.99 23.34
C PHE A 377 -27.76 -2.98 22.76
N THR A 378 -27.84 -2.98 21.43
CA THR A 378 -29.09 -3.08 20.68
C THR A 378 -29.16 -4.43 19.99
N ASN A 379 -30.18 -5.24 20.29
CA ASN A 379 -30.35 -6.57 19.70
C ASN A 379 -30.91 -6.51 18.26
N LEU A 380 -31.05 -7.66 17.59
CA LEU A 380 -31.58 -7.76 16.22
C LEU A 380 -33.02 -7.22 16.07
N ASN A 381 -33.80 -7.19 17.16
CA ASN A 381 -35.14 -6.61 17.20
C ASN A 381 -35.15 -5.09 17.45
N LYS A 382 -33.97 -4.44 17.47
CA LYS A 382 -33.76 -3.02 17.78
C LYS A 382 -34.09 -2.63 19.23
N GLU A 383 -34.12 -3.60 20.13
CA GLU A 383 -34.39 -3.38 21.55
C GLU A 383 -33.08 -3.14 22.30
N LYS A 384 -33.11 -2.18 23.23
CA LYS A 384 -31.99 -1.93 24.15
C LYS A 384 -31.98 -3.01 25.22
N GLN A 385 -30.85 -3.67 25.37
CA GLN A 385 -30.62 -4.77 26.30
C GLN A 385 -29.33 -4.50 27.09
N THR A 386 -29.17 -5.18 28.22
CA THR A 386 -27.98 -5.07 29.06
C THR A 386 -27.46 -6.44 29.49
N ILE A 387 -26.14 -6.60 29.52
CA ILE A 387 -25.45 -7.77 30.08
C ILE A 387 -24.57 -7.30 31.24
N ALA A 388 -24.70 -7.96 32.40
CA ALA A 388 -23.79 -7.74 33.53
C ALA A 388 -22.46 -8.43 33.25
N LEU A 389 -21.37 -7.67 33.34
CA LEU A 389 -20.01 -8.14 33.18
C LEU A 389 -19.31 -8.21 34.53
N GLN A 390 -18.59 -9.30 34.77
CA GLN A 390 -17.79 -9.49 35.97
C GLN A 390 -16.37 -8.95 35.77
N GLU A 391 -15.63 -8.82 36.86
CA GLU A 391 -14.18 -8.65 36.79
C GLU A 391 -13.55 -9.76 35.92
N ASN A 392 -12.45 -9.45 35.23
CA ASN A 392 -11.74 -10.36 34.33
C ASN A 392 -12.59 -10.82 33.14
N SER A 393 -13.51 -9.96 32.68
CA SER A 393 -14.27 -10.16 31.45
C SER A 393 -14.16 -8.96 30.51
N LEU A 394 -14.44 -9.19 29.23
CA LEU A 394 -14.71 -8.15 28.23
C LEU A 394 -15.88 -8.57 27.35
N CYS A 395 -16.53 -7.62 26.69
CA CYS A 395 -17.67 -7.89 25.82
C CYS A 395 -17.59 -7.09 24.53
N PHE A 396 -17.96 -7.74 23.43
CA PHE A 396 -18.14 -7.12 22.12
C PHE A 396 -19.34 -7.76 21.42
N THR A 397 -19.61 -7.38 20.18
CA THR A 397 -20.64 -8.05 19.37
C THR A 397 -20.07 -8.51 18.04
N TYR A 398 -20.56 -9.64 17.55
CA TYR A 398 -20.27 -10.14 16.21
C TYR A 398 -21.58 -10.59 15.55
N CYS A 399 -21.86 -10.10 14.35
CA CYS A 399 -23.20 -10.17 13.74
C CYS A 399 -24.34 -9.73 14.70
N GLN A 400 -24.04 -8.77 15.59
CA GLN A 400 -24.97 -8.25 16.61
C GLN A 400 -25.35 -9.24 17.72
N VAL A 401 -24.67 -10.39 17.80
CA VAL A 401 -24.73 -11.29 18.95
C VAL A 401 -23.63 -10.89 19.94
N PRO A 402 -23.95 -10.64 21.23
CA PRO A 402 -22.95 -10.40 22.26
C PRO A 402 -22.02 -11.59 22.46
N VAL A 403 -20.72 -11.31 22.52
CA VAL A 403 -19.67 -12.27 22.85
C VAL A 403 -18.97 -11.77 24.10
N VAL A 404 -19.03 -12.56 25.17
CA VAL A 404 -18.40 -12.28 26.46
C VAL A 404 -17.17 -13.16 26.58
N TYR A 405 -16.01 -12.54 26.67
CA TYR A 405 -14.75 -13.20 26.96
C TYR A 405 -14.51 -13.17 28.47
N THR A 406 -14.14 -14.30 29.06
CA THR A 406 -13.87 -14.44 30.50
C THR A 406 -12.57 -15.19 30.74
N LEU A 407 -11.69 -14.63 31.58
CA LEU A 407 -10.46 -15.32 31.96
C LEU A 407 -10.77 -16.52 32.88
N SER A 408 -10.16 -17.65 32.55
CA SER A 408 -10.52 -18.98 33.04
C SER A 408 -9.27 -19.88 33.14
N ASN A 409 -9.37 -21.00 33.85
CA ASN A 409 -8.33 -22.03 33.84
C ASN A 409 -8.44 -22.96 32.61
N ASN A 410 -9.62 -23.04 32.01
CA ASN A 410 -9.93 -23.93 30.89
C ASN A 410 -10.51 -23.13 29.72
N GLU A 411 -10.13 -23.53 28.51
CA GLU A 411 -10.74 -23.02 27.28
C GLU A 411 -12.06 -23.74 27.02
N LYS A 412 -13.12 -22.97 26.76
CA LYS A 412 -14.42 -23.50 26.32
C LYS A 412 -15.27 -22.39 25.72
N ILE A 413 -16.22 -22.78 24.88
CA ILE A 413 -17.29 -21.89 24.40
C ILE A 413 -18.63 -22.40 24.91
N GLU A 414 -19.44 -21.50 25.43
CA GLU A 414 -20.84 -21.75 25.78
C GLU A 414 -21.73 -20.84 24.94
N VAL A 415 -22.68 -21.42 24.22
CA VAL A 415 -23.69 -20.70 23.45
C VAL A 415 -25.01 -20.75 24.21
N VAL A 416 -25.53 -19.59 24.56
CA VAL A 416 -26.84 -19.43 25.22
C VAL A 416 -27.86 -19.01 24.18
N PHE A 417 -28.90 -19.82 24.00
CA PHE A 417 -29.98 -19.57 23.04
C PHE A 417 -31.14 -18.79 23.69
N ASN A 418 -31.96 -18.10 22.87
CA ASN A 418 -33.11 -17.34 23.36
C ASN A 418 -34.21 -18.20 24.01
N ASN A 419 -34.18 -19.52 23.81
CA ASN A 419 -35.06 -20.48 24.49
C ASN A 419 -34.45 -21.04 25.80
N ASN A 420 -33.39 -20.42 26.32
CA ASN A 420 -32.63 -20.85 27.49
C ASN A 420 -31.97 -22.23 27.36
N LYS A 421 -31.82 -22.76 26.14
CA LYS A 421 -30.93 -23.89 25.90
C LYS A 421 -29.48 -23.41 25.92
N HIS A 422 -28.59 -24.31 26.32
CA HIS A 422 -27.15 -24.11 26.36
C HIS A 422 -26.48 -25.17 25.49
N MET A 423 -25.41 -24.79 24.81
CA MET A 423 -24.56 -25.72 24.07
C MET A 423 -23.11 -25.38 24.36
N GLU A 424 -22.36 -26.36 24.84
CA GLU A 424 -20.94 -26.23 25.16
C GLU A 424 -20.07 -26.85 24.07
N PHE A 425 -18.92 -26.22 23.82
CA PHE A 425 -17.88 -26.69 22.94
C PHE A 425 -16.55 -26.66 23.70
N ASN A 426 -15.85 -27.80 23.72
CA ASN A 426 -14.50 -27.92 24.28
C ASN A 426 -13.41 -27.46 23.29
N GLU A 427 -13.80 -27.19 22.05
CA GLU A 427 -12.94 -26.62 21.02
C GLU A 427 -13.23 -25.13 20.90
N MET A 428 -12.23 -24.35 20.47
CA MET A 428 -12.35 -22.89 20.30
C MET A 428 -13.03 -22.49 18.98
N HIS A 429 -14.06 -23.24 18.60
CA HIS A 429 -14.94 -22.93 17.48
C HIS A 429 -16.35 -23.50 17.68
N LEU A 430 -17.33 -22.87 17.03
CA LEU A 430 -18.69 -23.39 16.93
C LEU A 430 -18.80 -24.43 15.81
N ASN A 431 -19.89 -25.21 15.82
CA ASN A 431 -20.23 -26.02 14.65
C ASN A 431 -20.79 -25.13 13.50
N VAL A 432 -20.90 -25.71 12.30
CA VAL A 432 -21.35 -24.98 11.10
C VAL A 432 -22.79 -24.48 11.23
N GLU A 433 -23.66 -25.24 11.90
CA GLU A 433 -25.08 -24.90 12.05
C GLU A 433 -25.28 -23.64 12.90
N VAL A 434 -24.68 -23.60 14.08
CA VAL A 434 -24.74 -22.45 14.98
C VAL A 434 -24.04 -21.24 14.35
N SER A 435 -22.88 -21.45 13.72
CA SER A 435 -22.16 -20.38 13.00
C SER A 435 -23.04 -19.77 11.91
N LYS A 436 -23.69 -20.60 11.09
CA LYS A 436 -24.61 -20.16 10.04
C LYS A 436 -25.80 -19.38 10.61
N SER A 437 -26.39 -19.81 11.72
CA SER A 437 -27.48 -19.07 12.39
C SER A 437 -27.05 -17.65 12.80
N ILE A 438 -25.82 -17.50 13.30
CA ILE A 438 -25.23 -16.19 13.65
C ILE A 438 -24.97 -15.34 12.39
N PHE A 439 -24.36 -15.92 11.36
CA PHE A 439 -24.07 -15.20 10.10
C PHE A 439 -25.34 -14.72 9.40
N GLU A 440 -26.37 -15.57 9.36
CA GLU A 440 -27.68 -15.27 8.78
C GLU A 440 -28.56 -14.41 9.71
N ARG A 441 -28.08 -14.07 10.91
CA ARG A 441 -28.78 -13.24 11.90
C ARG A 441 -30.19 -13.76 12.20
N LYS A 442 -30.36 -15.09 12.37
CA LYS A 442 -31.67 -15.71 12.64
C LYS A 442 -32.28 -15.30 13.98
N GLY A 443 -31.46 -14.85 14.93
CA GLY A 443 -31.91 -14.49 16.27
C GLY A 443 -32.15 -15.70 17.17
N ASP A 444 -31.55 -16.85 16.90
CA ASP A 444 -31.65 -18.03 17.78
C ASP A 444 -30.72 -17.90 19.00
N VAL A 445 -29.53 -17.32 18.79
CA VAL A 445 -28.49 -17.16 19.81
C VAL A 445 -28.72 -15.85 20.58
N ASN A 446 -28.75 -15.96 21.91
CA ASN A 446 -28.85 -14.82 22.81
C ASN A 446 -27.46 -14.17 23.01
N HIS A 447 -26.48 -14.95 23.47
CA HIS A 447 -25.09 -14.53 23.64
C HIS A 447 -24.15 -15.74 23.63
N ILE A 448 -22.85 -15.47 23.51
CA ILE A 448 -21.79 -16.47 23.55
C ILE A 448 -20.84 -16.11 24.68
N ILE A 449 -20.47 -17.10 25.51
CA ILE A 449 -19.44 -16.96 26.54
C ILE A 449 -18.22 -17.76 26.08
N VAL A 450 -17.07 -17.10 26.02
CA VAL A 450 -15.80 -17.72 25.63
C VAL A 450 -14.86 -17.64 26.82
N SER A 451 -14.58 -18.79 27.40
CA SER A 451 -13.60 -18.93 28.47
C SER A 451 -12.21 -18.99 27.86
N ILE A 452 -11.35 -18.06 28.22
CA ILE A 452 -9.98 -17.92 27.70
C ILE A 452 -9.01 -18.26 28.80
N LYS A 453 -7.98 -19.04 28.47
CA LYS A 453 -6.94 -19.38 29.45
C LYS A 453 -6.17 -18.11 29.88
N LYS A 454 -5.99 -17.97 31.19
CA LYS A 454 -5.21 -16.88 31.80
C LYS A 454 -3.78 -16.79 31.30
#